data_AF-A0A1C9CCN6-F1
#
_entry.id   AF-A0A1C9CCN6-F1
#
_cell.length_a   1.000
_cell.length_b   1.000
_cell.length_c   1.000
_cell.angle_alpha   90.00
_cell.angle_beta   90.00
_cell.angle_gamma   90.00
#
_symmetry.space_group_name_H-M   'P 1'
#
loop_
_entity.id
_entity.type
_entity.pdbx_description
1 polymer ?
#
loop_
_entity_poly.entity_id
_entity_poly.type
_entity_poly.pdbx_seq_one_letter_code
_entity_poly.pdbx_strand_id
1 'polypeptide(L)'
;MSAWKKKSWKKEEKFLFNLQKNIYRLALRGQLEEMTYYQKIIFCSISTKSLAVNKVIQEYNLKISSIIQLKLVLSLRIYSYKQLNLYSYWKNLNINLSYKDFGFIYKQIIVKLIFFILKPQWEAYTEINNFNFQDNIYDRDAVLNLSRIIRYRPFKYFLNGKIKKNDYNYNNHKNFIYKLNNSNIIKNIINFYLNINIARNNSELTDNILTYGIVWSLDTNPFLSKLNNGPAYYINYGKSFCILCNNKDSALLLIKIIRRTFLVLVLVAI
;
A
#
# COMPACT_ATOMS: atom_id res chain seq x y z
N MET A 1 -11.80 -9.23 -33.56
CA MET A 1 -11.06 -8.22 -32.76
C MET A 1 -11.45 -8.34 -31.29
N SER A 2 -10.52 -8.72 -30.41
CA SER A 2 -10.82 -8.97 -28.99
C SER A 2 -11.34 -7.71 -28.29
N ALA A 3 -12.38 -7.84 -27.47
CA ALA A 3 -13.00 -6.74 -26.71
C ALA A 3 -11.99 -5.91 -25.89
N TRP A 4 -10.86 -6.52 -25.50
CA TRP A 4 -9.76 -5.87 -24.80
C TRP A 4 -9.03 -4.80 -25.62
N LYS A 5 -8.86 -5.00 -26.94
CA LYS A 5 -8.23 -4.01 -27.83
C LYS A 5 -9.16 -2.83 -28.13
N LYS A 6 -10.48 -3.03 -28.04
CA LYS A 6 -11.50 -1.98 -28.22
C LYS A 6 -11.79 -1.21 -26.93
N LYS A 7 -11.20 -1.63 -25.80
CA LYS A 7 -11.47 -1.05 -24.48
C LYS A 7 -10.84 0.33 -24.36
N SER A 8 -11.64 1.30 -23.91
CA SER A 8 -11.15 2.67 -23.70
C SER A 8 -10.54 2.81 -22.31
N TRP A 9 -9.23 2.60 -22.20
CA TRP A 9 -8.50 2.67 -20.92
C TRP A 9 -8.68 4.01 -20.21
N LYS A 10 -8.69 5.13 -20.96
CA LYS A 10 -8.95 6.47 -20.43
C LYS A 10 -10.29 6.57 -19.68
N LYS A 11 -11.34 5.87 -20.16
CA LYS A 11 -12.65 5.87 -19.48
C LYS A 11 -12.60 5.09 -18.17
N GLU A 12 -11.88 3.97 -18.14
CA GLU A 12 -11.71 3.17 -16.92
C GLU A 12 -10.86 3.87 -15.86
N GLU A 13 -9.80 4.56 -16.29
CA GLU A 13 -8.97 5.39 -15.43
C GLU A 13 -9.77 6.54 -14.83
N LYS A 14 -10.57 7.23 -15.65
CA LYS A 14 -11.45 8.30 -15.18
C LYS A 14 -12.50 7.78 -14.19
N PHE A 15 -13.08 6.61 -14.47
CA PHE A 15 -14.02 5.95 -13.55
C PHE A 15 -13.37 5.64 -12.20
N LEU A 16 -12.18 5.02 -12.21
CA LEU A 16 -11.42 4.73 -11.00
C LEU A 16 -11.08 6.02 -10.25
N PHE A 17 -10.55 7.03 -10.93
CA PHE A 17 -10.17 8.31 -10.35
C PHE A 17 -11.33 9.00 -9.64
N ASN A 18 -12.52 9.00 -10.24
CA ASN A 18 -13.71 9.60 -9.62
C ASN A 18 -14.11 8.89 -8.32
N LEU A 19 -14.04 7.56 -8.27
CA LEU A 19 -14.30 6.79 -7.05
C LEU A 19 -13.25 7.07 -5.99
N GLN A 20 -11.97 7.10 -6.37
CA GLN A 20 -10.85 7.41 -5.49
C GLN A 20 -10.97 8.82 -4.88
N LYS A 21 -11.35 9.81 -5.70
CA LYS A 21 -11.60 11.19 -5.25
C LYS A 21 -12.72 11.28 -4.22
N ASN A 22 -13.78 10.49 -4.38
CA ASN A 22 -14.85 10.42 -3.39
C ASN A 22 -14.38 9.78 -2.09
N ILE A 23 -13.62 8.68 -2.16
CA ILE A 23 -13.01 8.04 -0.98
C ILE A 23 -12.14 9.03 -0.22
N TYR A 24 -11.26 9.77 -0.91
CA TYR A 24 -10.40 10.79 -0.30
C TYR A 24 -11.21 11.86 0.45
N ARG A 25 -12.25 12.42 -0.20
CA ARG A 25 -13.12 13.45 0.40
C ARG A 25 -13.87 12.94 1.63
N LEU A 26 -14.37 11.70 1.58
CA LEU A 26 -15.11 11.08 2.68
C LEU A 26 -14.19 10.73 3.85
N ALA A 27 -12.96 10.28 3.55
CA ALA A 27 -11.94 10.02 4.56
C ALA A 27 -11.58 11.29 5.34
N LEU A 28 -11.43 12.43 4.67
CA LEU A 28 -11.22 13.74 5.31
C LEU A 28 -12.38 14.15 6.24
N ARG A 29 -13.62 13.78 5.91
CA ARG A 29 -14.82 14.07 6.71
C ARG A 29 -15.08 13.05 7.81
N GLY A 30 -14.32 11.95 7.86
CA GLY A 30 -14.56 10.85 8.80
C GLY A 30 -15.80 9.99 8.50
N GLN A 31 -16.38 10.07 7.30
CA GLN A 31 -17.58 9.32 6.92
C GLN A 31 -17.22 7.89 6.47
N LEU A 32 -16.99 7.01 7.44
CA LEU A 32 -16.48 5.65 7.21
C LEU A 32 -17.44 4.76 6.41
N GLU A 33 -18.75 4.83 6.66
CA GLU A 33 -19.73 3.96 5.99
C GLU A 33 -19.79 4.23 4.48
N GLU A 34 -19.97 5.49 4.08
CA GLU A 34 -19.97 5.91 2.68
C GLU A 34 -18.62 5.62 2.01
N MET A 35 -17.51 5.86 2.71
CA MET A 35 -16.18 5.52 2.21
C MET A 35 -16.09 4.02 1.87
N THR A 36 -16.55 3.14 2.78
CA THR A 36 -16.52 1.70 2.54
C THR A 36 -17.43 1.26 1.39
N TYR A 37 -18.53 2.00 1.13
CA TYR A 37 -19.38 1.77 -0.04
C TYR A 37 -18.62 1.98 -1.35
N TYR A 38 -17.91 3.11 -1.50
CA TYR A 38 -17.09 3.36 -2.69
C TYR A 38 -15.94 2.38 -2.83
N GLN A 39 -15.29 2.00 -1.73
CA GLN A 39 -14.26 0.96 -1.73
C GLN A 39 -14.81 -0.38 -2.24
N LYS A 40 -16.03 -0.78 -1.83
CA LYS A 40 -16.71 -1.98 -2.35
C LYS A 40 -17.01 -1.87 -3.84
N ILE A 41 -17.43 -0.70 -4.33
CA ILE A 41 -17.65 -0.49 -5.78
C ILE A 41 -16.36 -0.69 -6.57
N ILE A 42 -15.25 -0.11 -6.12
CA ILE A 42 -13.93 -0.32 -6.75
C ILE A 42 -13.58 -1.81 -6.75
N PHE A 43 -13.83 -2.52 -5.64
CA PHE A 43 -13.53 -3.93 -5.57
C PHE A 43 -14.41 -4.79 -6.48
N CYS A 44 -15.71 -4.51 -6.60
CA CYS A 44 -16.64 -5.34 -7.36
C CYS A 44 -16.61 -5.07 -8.87
N SER A 45 -16.25 -3.86 -9.27
CA SER A 45 -16.32 -3.42 -10.67
C SER A 45 -15.40 -4.23 -11.59
N ILE A 46 -15.94 -4.61 -12.75
CA ILE A 46 -15.18 -5.29 -13.80
C ILE A 46 -14.13 -4.36 -14.42
N SER A 47 -14.43 -3.06 -14.47
CA SER A 47 -13.58 -2.02 -15.05
C SER A 47 -12.29 -1.88 -14.26
N THR A 48 -12.40 -1.71 -12.94
CA THR A 48 -11.24 -1.58 -12.04
C THR A 48 -10.40 -2.85 -12.00
N LYS A 49 -11.03 -4.05 -12.02
CA LYS A 49 -10.33 -5.34 -12.14
C LYS A 49 -9.56 -5.46 -13.45
N SER A 50 -10.18 -5.09 -14.56
CA SER A 50 -9.51 -5.13 -15.86
C SER A 50 -8.34 -4.15 -15.92
N LEU A 51 -8.51 -2.96 -15.36
CA LEU A 51 -7.47 -1.95 -15.26
C LEU A 51 -6.31 -2.43 -14.38
N ALA A 52 -6.58 -3.12 -13.27
CA ALA A 52 -5.54 -3.73 -12.43
C ALA A 52 -4.74 -4.78 -13.21
N VAL A 53 -5.43 -5.69 -13.92
CA VAL A 53 -4.79 -6.69 -14.80
C VAL A 53 -3.93 -6.00 -15.86
N ASN A 54 -4.46 -4.98 -16.53
CA ASN A 54 -3.75 -4.26 -17.58
C ASN A 54 -2.49 -3.55 -17.03
N LYS A 55 -2.60 -2.85 -15.89
CA LYS A 55 -1.46 -2.17 -15.27
C LYS A 55 -0.34 -3.14 -14.87
N VAL A 56 -0.68 -4.29 -14.27
CA VAL A 56 0.33 -5.31 -13.92
C VAL A 56 0.99 -5.89 -15.17
N ILE A 57 0.22 -6.14 -16.22
CA ILE A 57 0.77 -6.64 -17.48
C ILE A 57 1.74 -5.65 -18.13
N GLN A 58 1.41 -4.35 -18.11
CA GLN A 58 2.28 -3.28 -18.59
C GLN A 58 3.53 -3.13 -17.72
N GLU A 59 3.38 -3.13 -16.39
CA GLU A 59 4.49 -2.98 -15.44
C GLU A 59 5.54 -4.10 -15.56
N TYR A 60 5.09 -5.33 -15.82
CA TYR A 60 5.98 -6.49 -16.01
C TYR A 60 6.25 -6.83 -17.48
N ASN A 61 5.84 -5.97 -18.43
CA ASN A 61 6.00 -6.18 -19.88
C ASN A 61 5.56 -7.58 -20.37
N LEU A 62 4.46 -8.11 -19.82
CA LEU A 62 4.03 -9.48 -20.07
C LEU A 62 3.29 -9.61 -21.40
N LYS A 63 3.67 -10.59 -22.22
CA LYS A 63 2.99 -10.90 -23.49
C LYS A 63 1.88 -11.93 -23.26
N ILE A 64 0.73 -11.47 -22.79
CA ILE A 64 -0.44 -12.32 -22.51
C ILE A 64 -1.56 -12.04 -23.51
N SER A 65 -2.23 -13.09 -24.00
CA SER A 65 -3.35 -12.95 -24.94
C SER A 65 -4.60 -12.33 -24.28
N SER A 66 -5.42 -11.63 -25.06
CA SER A 66 -6.64 -10.98 -24.54
C SER A 66 -7.64 -11.96 -23.89
N ILE A 67 -7.65 -13.22 -24.34
CA ILE A 67 -8.52 -14.26 -23.78
C ILE A 67 -8.08 -14.59 -22.35
N ILE A 68 -6.78 -14.75 -22.13
CA ILE A 68 -6.22 -15.06 -20.81
C ILE A 68 -6.43 -13.87 -19.85
N GLN A 69 -6.29 -12.65 -20.35
CA GLN A 69 -6.56 -11.43 -19.58
C GLN A 69 -8.01 -11.39 -19.08
N LEU A 70 -8.98 -11.75 -19.93
CA LEU A 70 -10.39 -11.85 -19.53
C LEU A 70 -10.61 -12.95 -18.50
N LYS A 71 -9.98 -14.12 -18.65
CA LYS A 71 -10.07 -15.19 -17.65
C LYS A 71 -9.52 -14.73 -16.29
N LEU A 72 -8.38 -14.05 -16.26
CA LEU A 72 -7.81 -13.43 -15.05
C LEU A 72 -8.78 -12.44 -14.39
N VAL A 73 -9.46 -11.60 -15.18
CA VAL A 73 -10.46 -10.68 -14.62
C VAL A 73 -11.65 -11.44 -14.01
N LEU A 74 -12.09 -12.52 -14.65
CA LEU A 74 -13.20 -13.34 -14.18
C LEU A 74 -12.85 -14.13 -12.91
N SER A 75 -11.61 -14.58 -12.70
CA SER A 75 -11.24 -15.22 -11.44
C SER A 75 -11.32 -14.28 -10.25
N LEU A 76 -11.08 -12.99 -10.45
CA LEU A 76 -11.23 -11.97 -9.42
C LEU A 76 -12.71 -11.72 -9.06
N ARG A 77 -13.67 -12.32 -9.79
CA ARG A 77 -15.11 -12.23 -9.51
C ARG A 77 -15.57 -13.23 -8.44
N ILE A 78 -14.85 -14.35 -8.26
CA ILE A 78 -15.29 -15.50 -7.44
C ILE A 78 -14.64 -15.50 -6.05
N TYR A 79 -14.73 -14.39 -5.33
CA TYR A 79 -14.40 -14.40 -3.90
C TYR A 79 -15.63 -14.74 -3.06
N SER A 80 -16.07 -15.99 -3.20
CA SER A 80 -16.94 -16.70 -2.26
C SER A 80 -16.11 -17.77 -1.55
N TYR A 81 -15.44 -17.36 -0.46
CA TYR A 81 -15.03 -18.12 0.74
C TYR A 81 -14.52 -19.58 0.71
N LYS A 82 -14.46 -20.28 -0.41
CA LYS A 82 -13.71 -21.52 -0.56
C LYS A 82 -12.39 -21.15 -1.20
N GLN A 83 -11.30 -21.49 -0.52
CA GLN A 83 -9.94 -21.39 -1.03
C GLN A 83 -9.95 -21.80 -2.51
N LEU A 84 -9.89 -20.82 -3.42
CA LEU A 84 -9.62 -21.10 -4.82
C LEU A 84 -8.30 -21.84 -4.80
N ASN A 85 -8.35 -23.14 -5.08
CA ASN A 85 -7.14 -23.92 -5.18
C ASN A 85 -6.43 -23.39 -6.43
N LEU A 86 -5.55 -22.40 -6.22
CA LEU A 86 -4.89 -21.60 -7.26
C LEU A 86 -4.25 -22.51 -8.32
N TYR A 87 -3.80 -23.68 -7.89
CA TYR A 87 -3.27 -24.74 -8.73
C TYR A 87 -4.31 -25.32 -9.71
N SER A 88 -5.49 -25.68 -9.23
CA SER A 88 -6.58 -26.18 -10.08
C SER A 88 -7.01 -25.14 -11.12
N TYR A 89 -7.05 -23.87 -10.72
CA TYR A 89 -7.39 -22.77 -11.60
C TYR A 89 -6.31 -22.54 -12.66
N TRP A 90 -5.03 -22.52 -12.26
CA TRP A 90 -3.90 -22.46 -13.19
C TRP A 90 -3.93 -23.60 -14.21
N LYS A 91 -4.18 -24.83 -13.74
CA LYS A 91 -4.28 -26.02 -14.60
C LYS A 91 -5.40 -25.87 -15.64
N ASN A 92 -6.55 -25.33 -15.24
CA ASN A 92 -7.71 -25.14 -16.13
C ASN A 92 -7.54 -23.97 -17.11
N LEU A 93 -6.59 -23.06 -16.87
CA LEU A 93 -6.39 -21.90 -17.73
C LEU A 93 -5.69 -22.25 -19.06
N ASN A 94 -4.98 -23.38 -19.14
CA ASN A 94 -4.17 -23.83 -20.28
C ASN A 94 -3.23 -22.73 -20.78
N ILE A 95 -2.39 -22.19 -19.89
CA ILE A 95 -1.44 -21.12 -20.22
C ILE A 95 -0.01 -21.67 -20.24
N ASN A 96 0.80 -21.23 -21.20
CA ASN A 96 2.25 -21.42 -21.23
C ASN A 96 2.97 -20.51 -20.20
N LEU A 97 2.56 -20.56 -18.94
CA LEU A 97 3.17 -19.85 -17.81
C LEU A 97 3.35 -20.86 -16.67
N SER A 98 4.50 -20.87 -16.02
CA SER A 98 4.71 -21.74 -14.86
C SER A 98 3.72 -21.38 -13.75
N TYR A 99 3.33 -22.36 -12.92
CA TYR A 99 2.45 -22.11 -11.77
C TYR A 99 3.02 -21.02 -10.84
N LYS A 100 4.35 -20.96 -10.71
CA LYS A 100 5.04 -19.95 -9.91
C LYS A 100 4.87 -18.54 -10.49
N ASP A 101 5.04 -18.39 -11.81
CA ASP A 101 4.87 -17.09 -12.48
C ASP A 101 3.41 -16.64 -12.46
N PHE A 102 2.48 -17.57 -12.69
CA PHE A 102 1.06 -17.30 -12.56
C PHE A 102 0.69 -16.83 -11.14
N GLY A 103 1.15 -17.55 -10.13
CA GLY A 103 0.93 -17.19 -8.73
C GLY A 103 1.47 -15.80 -8.38
N PHE A 104 2.66 -15.48 -8.88
CA PHE A 104 3.25 -14.16 -8.73
C PHE A 104 2.39 -13.07 -9.40
N ILE A 105 2.02 -13.23 -10.67
CA ILE A 105 1.19 -12.26 -11.40
C ILE A 105 -0.16 -12.06 -10.70
N TYR A 106 -0.80 -13.15 -10.28
CA TYR A 106 -2.07 -13.10 -9.57
C TYR A 106 -1.94 -12.31 -8.25
N LYS A 107 -0.86 -12.55 -7.51
CA LYS A 107 -0.53 -11.82 -6.28
C LYS A 107 -0.36 -10.32 -6.55
N GLN A 108 0.31 -9.92 -7.63
CA GLN A 108 0.48 -8.51 -8.00
C GLN A 108 -0.84 -7.84 -8.42
N ILE A 109 -1.74 -8.57 -9.08
CA ILE A 109 -3.05 -8.05 -9.45
C ILE A 109 -3.89 -7.76 -8.20
N ILE A 110 -3.90 -8.67 -7.24
CA ILE A 110 -4.55 -8.45 -5.93
C ILE A 110 -3.94 -7.23 -5.24
N VAL A 111 -2.61 -7.11 -5.27
CA VAL A 111 -1.91 -5.96 -4.69
C VAL A 111 -2.38 -4.66 -5.31
N LYS A 112 -2.37 -4.58 -6.63
CA LYS A 112 -2.81 -3.38 -7.36
C LYS A 112 -4.26 -3.03 -7.06
N LEU A 113 -5.14 -4.02 -6.93
CA LEU A 113 -6.54 -3.82 -6.53
C LEU A 113 -6.67 -3.27 -5.12
N ILE A 114 -5.94 -3.83 -4.15
CA ILE A 114 -5.90 -3.32 -2.78
C ILE A 114 -5.41 -1.86 -2.77
N PHE A 115 -4.38 -1.55 -3.55
CA PHE A 115 -3.89 -0.17 -3.69
C PHE A 115 -4.94 0.78 -4.25
N PHE A 116 -5.69 0.39 -5.28
CA PHE A 116 -6.76 1.23 -5.81
C PHE A 116 -7.80 1.61 -4.76
N ILE A 117 -8.03 0.72 -3.79
CA ILE A 117 -9.02 0.88 -2.74
C ILE A 117 -8.49 1.70 -1.55
N LEU A 118 -7.29 1.36 -1.06
CA LEU A 118 -6.75 1.90 0.18
C LEU A 118 -5.99 3.21 -0.01
N LYS A 119 -5.28 3.37 -1.14
CA LYS A 119 -4.42 4.53 -1.38
C LYS A 119 -5.13 5.88 -1.17
N PRO A 120 -6.37 6.11 -1.65
CA PRO A 120 -7.02 7.42 -1.46
C PRO A 120 -7.40 7.70 0.00
N GLN A 121 -7.74 6.65 0.76
CA GLN A 121 -7.97 6.77 2.21
C GLN A 121 -6.66 7.10 2.92
N TRP A 122 -5.57 6.46 2.49
CA TRP A 122 -4.24 6.69 3.05
C TRP A 122 -3.74 8.10 2.76
N GLU A 123 -3.84 8.57 1.52
CA GLU A 123 -3.53 9.96 1.11
C GLU A 123 -4.31 11.01 1.90
N ALA A 124 -5.56 10.73 2.27
CA ALA A 124 -6.37 11.65 3.06
C ALA A 124 -5.85 11.80 4.50
N TYR A 125 -5.25 10.75 5.05
CA TYR A 125 -4.68 10.77 6.39
C TYR A 125 -3.17 11.05 6.41
N THR A 126 -2.49 10.98 5.26
CA THR A 126 -1.05 11.29 5.19
C THR A 126 -0.81 12.78 5.44
N GLU A 127 0.13 13.06 6.31
CA GLU A 127 0.57 14.43 6.59
C GLU A 127 1.35 15.06 5.42
N ILE A 128 1.46 16.39 5.45
CA ILE A 128 2.21 17.21 4.49
C ILE A 128 3.70 16.81 4.42
N ASN A 129 4.24 16.25 5.51
CA ASN A 129 5.66 15.88 5.62
C ASN A 129 5.94 14.42 5.31
N ASN A 130 4.89 13.69 4.92
CA ASN A 130 4.99 12.33 4.46
C ASN A 130 4.97 12.29 2.94
N PHE A 131 6.09 11.87 2.38
CA PHE A 131 6.28 11.77 0.93
C PHE A 131 5.83 10.43 0.38
N ASN A 132 5.36 9.53 1.25
CA ASN A 132 4.82 8.26 0.85
C ASN A 132 3.39 8.42 0.35
N PHE A 133 3.02 7.65 -0.68
CA PHE A 133 1.67 7.54 -1.25
C PHE A 133 1.16 8.70 -2.10
N GLN A 134 1.79 9.87 -2.09
CA GLN A 134 1.36 10.99 -2.90
C GLN A 134 1.83 10.82 -4.36
N ASP A 135 0.88 10.93 -5.30
CA ASP A 135 1.22 10.95 -6.71
C ASP A 135 1.97 12.26 -7.04
N ASN A 136 3.10 12.15 -7.75
CA ASN A 136 3.98 13.25 -8.22
C ASN A 136 4.95 13.85 -7.19
N ILE A 137 5.30 13.11 -6.13
CA ILE A 137 6.44 13.44 -5.27
C ILE A 137 7.65 12.59 -5.65
N TYR A 138 8.79 13.25 -5.78
CA TYR A 138 10.07 12.60 -6.09
C TYR A 138 11.02 12.67 -4.90
N ASP A 139 12.05 11.81 -4.88
CA ASP A 139 13.13 11.80 -3.88
C ASP A 139 13.70 13.21 -3.64
N ARG A 140 13.82 14.00 -4.72
CA ARG A 140 14.30 15.37 -4.67
C ARG A 140 13.43 16.26 -3.78
N ASP A 141 12.12 16.09 -3.78
CA ASP A 141 11.20 16.91 -3.00
C ASP A 141 11.34 16.63 -1.50
N ALA A 142 11.57 15.37 -1.14
CA ALA A 142 11.84 14.97 0.25
C ALA A 142 13.16 15.57 0.75
N VAL A 143 14.23 15.48 -0.05
CA VAL A 143 15.54 16.09 0.26
C VAL A 143 15.43 17.60 0.36
N LEU A 144 14.70 18.22 -0.58
CA LEU A 144 14.55 19.66 -0.64
C LEU A 144 13.74 20.17 0.56
N ASN A 145 12.68 19.47 0.97
CA ASN A 145 11.96 19.79 2.20
C ASN A 145 12.90 19.72 3.40
N LEU A 146 13.61 18.59 3.59
CA LEU A 146 14.58 18.41 4.66
C LEU A 146 15.63 19.54 4.71
N SER A 147 16.15 19.94 3.55
CA SER A 147 17.12 21.05 3.44
C SER A 147 16.55 22.40 3.88
N ARG A 148 15.28 22.69 3.55
CA ARG A 148 14.60 23.92 3.97
C ARG A 148 14.38 23.91 5.49
N ILE A 149 13.93 22.79 6.03
CA ILE A 149 13.64 22.66 7.45
C ILE A 149 14.89 22.87 8.30
N ILE A 150 16.01 22.23 7.93
CA ILE A 150 17.30 22.40 8.63
C ILE A 150 17.77 23.85 8.57
N ARG A 151 17.53 24.55 7.45
CA ARG A 151 17.89 25.95 7.29
C ARG A 151 17.08 26.88 8.19
N TYR A 152 15.76 26.65 8.30
CA TYR A 152 14.85 27.53 9.06
C TYR A 152 14.74 27.18 10.54
N ARG A 153 15.00 25.91 10.91
CA ARG A 153 14.98 25.42 12.28
C ARG A 153 16.29 24.65 12.53
N PRO A 154 17.27 25.24 13.24
CA PRO A 154 18.53 24.57 13.51
C PRO A 154 18.33 23.50 14.60
N PHE A 155 18.03 22.27 14.16
CA PHE A 155 17.98 21.11 15.04
C PHE A 155 19.39 20.67 15.42
N LYS A 156 19.58 20.30 16.69
CA LYS A 156 20.90 19.88 17.22
C LYS A 156 21.17 18.39 17.04
N TYR A 157 20.11 17.58 16.96
CA TYR A 157 20.21 16.12 16.88
C TYR A 157 19.44 15.58 15.67
N PHE A 158 20.02 14.56 15.05
CA PHE A 158 19.48 13.85 13.91
C PHE A 158 19.37 12.37 14.23
N LEU A 159 18.18 11.80 14.05
CA LEU A 159 17.95 10.37 14.17
C LEU A 159 17.65 9.78 12.81
N ASN A 160 18.47 8.81 12.39
CA ASN A 160 18.23 8.01 11.20
C ASN A 160 17.62 6.67 11.58
N GLY A 161 16.47 6.34 10.99
CA GLY A 161 15.79 5.08 11.21
C GLY A 161 15.51 4.36 9.90
N LYS A 162 15.67 3.04 9.92
CA LYS A 162 15.22 2.16 8.83
C LYS A 162 14.33 1.06 9.36
N ILE A 163 13.22 0.82 8.65
CA ILE A 163 12.30 -0.28 8.93
C ILE A 163 12.95 -1.57 8.42
N LYS A 164 13.16 -2.54 9.31
CA LYS A 164 13.76 -3.84 8.98
C LYS A 164 12.82 -4.68 8.11
N LYS A 165 13.41 -5.42 7.16
CA LYS A 165 12.71 -6.27 6.18
C LYS A 165 12.22 -7.61 6.77
N ASN A 166 12.71 -8.06 7.92
CA ASN A 166 12.57 -9.48 8.33
C ASN A 166 11.66 -9.75 9.53
N ASP A 167 11.03 -8.75 10.16
CA ASP A 167 10.23 -8.98 11.38
C ASP A 167 8.71 -8.98 11.10
N TYR A 168 8.31 -9.56 9.97
CA TYR A 168 6.90 -9.76 9.62
C TYR A 168 6.34 -11.01 10.29
N ASN A 169 6.24 -10.99 11.62
CA ASN A 169 5.56 -12.06 12.36
C ASN A 169 4.04 -11.97 12.16
N TYR A 170 3.39 -13.13 12.17
CA TYR A 170 1.94 -13.32 12.04
C TYR A 170 1.10 -12.41 12.96
N ASN A 171 1.63 -12.05 14.13
CA ASN A 171 0.98 -11.15 15.09
C ASN A 171 0.84 -9.70 14.58
N ASN A 172 1.74 -9.23 13.71
CA ASN A 172 1.64 -7.91 13.09
C ASN A 172 0.50 -7.87 12.04
N HIS A 173 0.16 -9.00 11.40
CA HIS A 173 -0.91 -9.06 10.40
C HIS A 173 -2.29 -8.80 11.01
N LYS A 174 -2.58 -9.40 12.17
CA LYS A 174 -3.84 -9.18 12.89
C LYS A 174 -3.98 -7.71 13.28
N ASN A 175 -2.95 -7.13 13.89
CA ASN A 175 -2.95 -5.72 14.29
C ASN A 175 -3.12 -4.77 13.10
N PHE A 176 -2.48 -5.06 11.96
CA PHE A 176 -2.64 -4.30 10.73
C PHE A 176 -4.09 -4.33 10.23
N ILE A 177 -4.71 -5.50 10.20
CA ILE A 177 -6.10 -5.67 9.74
C ILE A 177 -7.10 -5.00 10.68
N TYR A 178 -6.85 -5.03 11.99
CA TYR A 178 -7.65 -4.30 12.97
C TYR A 178 -7.57 -2.78 12.73
N LYS A 179 -6.37 -2.23 12.50
CA LYS A 179 -6.15 -0.79 12.28
C LYS A 179 -6.77 -0.25 10.99
N LEU A 180 -6.92 -1.07 9.96
CA LEU A 180 -7.43 -0.62 8.66
C LEU A 180 -8.89 -0.14 8.69
N ASN A 181 -9.67 -0.43 9.74
CA ASN A 181 -11.05 0.05 9.94
C ASN A 181 -11.96 0.01 8.69
N ASN A 182 -11.74 -0.98 7.82
CA ASN A 182 -12.40 -1.11 6.52
C ASN A 182 -13.45 -2.23 6.53
N SER A 183 -14.24 -2.30 5.46
CA SER A 183 -15.26 -3.33 5.28
C SER A 183 -14.70 -4.75 5.40
N ASN A 184 -15.52 -5.67 5.92
CA ASN A 184 -15.14 -7.08 6.10
C ASN A 184 -14.61 -7.72 4.81
N ILE A 185 -15.17 -7.35 3.65
CA ILE A 185 -14.74 -7.84 2.33
C ILE A 185 -13.25 -7.53 2.09
N ILE A 186 -12.83 -6.29 2.33
CA ILE A 186 -11.45 -5.85 2.13
C ILE A 186 -10.51 -6.55 3.12
N LYS A 187 -10.93 -6.67 4.39
CA LYS A 187 -10.18 -7.42 5.41
C LYS A 187 -9.96 -8.88 4.99
N ASN A 188 -10.96 -9.52 4.43
CA ASN A 188 -10.86 -10.91 3.95
C ASN A 188 -9.91 -11.05 2.76
N ILE A 189 -9.90 -10.08 1.84
CA ILE A 189 -8.99 -10.09 0.69
C ILE A 189 -7.55 -9.90 1.14
N ILE A 190 -7.32 -8.99 2.08
CA ILE A 190 -6.00 -8.77 2.67
C ILE A 190 -5.56 -10.02 3.43
N ASN A 191 -6.45 -10.65 4.21
CA ASN A 191 -6.18 -11.94 4.85
C ASN A 191 -5.83 -13.03 3.82
N PHE A 192 -6.60 -13.13 2.74
CA PHE A 192 -6.34 -14.09 1.67
C PHE A 192 -4.96 -13.83 1.06
N TYR A 193 -4.64 -12.58 0.72
CA TYR A 193 -3.33 -12.19 0.19
C TYR A 193 -2.17 -12.57 1.12
N LEU A 194 -2.31 -12.27 2.42
CA LEU A 194 -1.29 -12.57 3.43
C LEU A 194 -1.09 -14.07 3.63
N ASN A 195 -2.15 -14.86 3.47
CA ASN A 195 -2.11 -16.33 3.59
C ASN A 195 -1.63 -17.05 2.31
N ILE A 196 -1.47 -16.35 1.17
CA ILE A 196 -0.91 -16.95 -0.05
C ILE A 196 0.60 -17.18 0.13
N ASN A 197 0.94 -18.38 0.59
CA ASN A 197 2.31 -18.92 0.67
C ASN A 197 2.80 -19.42 -0.69
N ILE A 198 2.92 -18.53 -1.69
CA ILE A 198 3.59 -18.88 -2.95
C ILE A 198 5.06 -18.45 -2.83
N ALA A 199 5.88 -19.43 -2.49
CA ALA A 199 7.33 -19.33 -2.34
C ALA A 199 8.01 -19.12 -3.71
N ARG A 200 8.28 -17.85 -4.05
CA ARG A 200 9.62 -17.55 -4.56
C ARG A 200 10.41 -16.97 -3.39
N ASN A 201 11.47 -17.67 -3.02
CA ASN A 201 12.51 -17.13 -2.14
C ASN A 201 13.01 -15.83 -2.75
N ASN A 202 12.95 -14.75 -1.96
CA ASN A 202 13.46 -13.40 -2.26
C ASN A 202 12.72 -12.73 -3.43
N SER A 203 12.34 -11.46 -3.44
CA SER A 203 12.58 -10.29 -2.61
C SER A 203 11.67 -9.18 -3.19
N GLU A 204 11.36 -8.15 -2.40
CA GLU A 204 10.88 -6.80 -2.81
C GLU A 204 9.38 -6.53 -2.86
N LEU A 205 8.52 -7.38 -3.44
CA LEU A 205 7.12 -6.98 -3.68
C LEU A 205 6.06 -7.56 -2.74
N THR A 206 6.32 -8.71 -2.09
CA THR A 206 5.48 -9.18 -0.97
C THR A 206 5.57 -8.27 0.24
N ASP A 207 6.68 -7.53 0.32
CA ASP A 207 6.88 -6.51 1.32
C ASP A 207 6.01 -5.29 1.07
N ASN A 208 5.49 -5.03 -0.14
CA ASN A 208 4.86 -3.74 -0.44
C ASN A 208 3.58 -3.53 0.37
N ILE A 209 2.57 -4.40 0.38
CA ILE A 209 1.35 -4.10 1.17
C ILE A 209 1.64 -3.99 2.67
N LEU A 210 2.55 -4.79 3.20
CA LEU A 210 2.91 -4.76 4.62
C LEU A 210 3.80 -3.57 4.97
N THR A 211 4.78 -3.24 4.13
CA THR A 211 5.60 -2.02 4.27
C THR A 211 4.75 -0.80 4.09
N TYR A 212 3.93 -0.72 3.05
CA TYR A 212 2.98 0.36 2.85
C TYR A 212 1.91 0.40 3.96
N GLY A 213 1.48 -0.74 4.47
CA GLY A 213 0.58 -0.81 5.62
C GLY A 213 1.20 -0.32 6.92
N ILE A 214 2.48 -0.64 7.13
CA ILE A 214 3.28 -0.19 8.28
C ILE A 214 3.64 1.29 8.15
N VAL A 215 4.08 1.71 6.98
CA VAL A 215 4.34 3.10 6.60
C VAL A 215 3.07 3.90 6.81
N TRP A 216 1.93 3.46 6.29
CA TRP A 216 0.64 4.06 6.60
C TRP A 216 0.32 4.09 8.10
N SER A 217 0.60 3.02 8.85
CA SER A 217 0.36 3.01 10.31
C SER A 217 1.32 3.88 11.11
N LEU A 218 2.52 4.16 10.58
CA LEU A 218 3.45 5.17 11.11
C LEU A 218 2.86 6.55 10.81
N ASP A 219 2.45 6.78 9.57
CA ASP A 219 2.03 8.09 9.06
C ASP A 219 0.65 8.53 9.56
N THR A 220 -0.18 7.59 10.04
CA THR A 220 -1.48 7.87 10.67
C THR A 220 -1.42 7.95 12.19
N ASN A 221 -0.24 7.85 12.79
CA ASN A 221 -0.10 7.98 14.23
C ASN A 221 -0.33 9.46 14.63
N PRO A 222 -1.40 9.79 15.37
CA PRO A 222 -1.70 11.17 15.76
C PRO A 222 -0.65 11.77 16.70
N PHE A 223 0.25 10.94 17.24
CA PHE A 223 1.41 11.41 18.00
C PHE A 223 2.51 11.95 17.08
N LEU A 224 2.81 11.26 15.97
CA LEU A 224 3.82 11.70 15.01
C LEU A 224 3.39 13.01 14.32
N SER A 225 2.08 13.18 14.08
CA SER A 225 1.53 14.41 13.49
C SER A 225 1.69 15.65 14.35
N LYS A 226 1.59 15.48 15.67
CA LYS A 226 1.79 16.57 16.62
C LYS A 226 3.25 16.98 16.77
N LEU A 227 4.20 16.16 16.34
CA LEU A 227 5.62 16.48 16.45
C LEU A 227 6.02 17.61 15.52
N ASN A 228 5.51 17.64 14.29
CA ASN A 228 5.91 18.58 13.26
C ASN A 228 5.69 20.07 13.63
N ASN A 229 4.74 20.32 14.54
CA ASN A 229 4.45 21.65 15.10
C ASN A 229 5.21 21.96 16.40
N GLY A 230 6.04 21.04 16.88
CA GLY A 230 6.76 21.11 18.16
C GLY A 230 8.29 21.10 18.03
N PRO A 231 9.02 20.65 19.07
CA PRO A 231 10.50 20.69 19.11
C PRO A 231 11.19 19.57 18.30
N ALA A 232 10.40 18.77 17.59
CA ALA A 232 10.86 17.66 16.76
C ALA A 232 10.27 17.78 15.36
N TYR A 233 10.88 17.13 14.38
CA TYR A 233 10.37 17.11 13.02
C TYR A 233 10.55 15.72 12.43
N TYR A 234 9.46 15.14 11.91
CA TYR A 234 9.43 13.80 11.36
C TYR A 234 9.29 13.83 9.84
N ILE A 235 10.17 13.11 9.15
CA ILE A 235 10.09 12.88 7.71
C ILE A 235 10.16 11.39 7.45
N ASN A 236 9.30 10.91 6.57
CA ASN A 236 9.28 9.53 6.12
C ASN A 236 9.40 9.45 4.60
N TYR A 237 10.24 8.52 4.11
CA TYR A 237 10.35 8.17 2.70
C TYR A 237 10.66 6.68 2.52
N GLY A 238 9.71 5.97 1.92
CA GLY A 238 9.71 4.52 1.76
C GLY A 238 9.87 3.79 3.09
N LYS A 239 11.00 3.10 3.25
CA LYS A 239 11.35 2.35 4.47
C LYS A 239 12.29 3.12 5.40
N SER A 240 12.69 4.33 5.01
CA SER A 240 13.62 5.17 5.76
C SER A 240 12.89 6.35 6.34
N PHE A 241 13.21 6.71 7.57
CA PHE A 241 12.66 7.90 8.20
C PHE A 241 13.75 8.66 8.96
N CYS A 242 13.50 9.94 9.11
CA CYS A 242 14.36 10.88 9.80
C CYS A 242 13.54 11.59 10.88
N ILE A 243 14.14 11.76 12.06
CA ILE A 243 13.62 12.63 13.10
C ILE A 243 14.68 13.66 13.44
N LEU A 244 14.32 14.93 13.34
CA LEU A 244 15.14 16.06 13.77
C LEU A 244 14.64 16.51 15.15
N CYS A 245 15.53 16.73 16.10
CA CYS A 245 15.16 17.16 17.46
C CYS A 245 16.12 18.21 18.00
N ASN A 246 15.61 19.10 18.86
CA ASN A 246 16.44 20.07 19.58
C ASN A 246 17.09 19.48 20.84
N ASN A 247 16.41 18.54 21.52
CA ASN A 247 16.86 17.98 22.79
C ASN A 247 17.10 16.46 22.71
N LYS A 248 18.19 15.98 23.31
CA LYS A 248 18.56 14.56 23.33
C LYS A 248 17.52 13.68 24.04
N ASP A 249 16.91 14.17 25.12
CA ASP A 249 15.90 13.41 25.87
C ASP A 249 14.59 13.24 25.08
N SER A 250 14.21 14.26 24.32
CA SER A 250 13.05 14.19 23.42
C SER A 250 13.26 13.17 22.30
N ALA A 251 14.48 13.09 21.77
CA ALA A 251 14.88 12.10 20.78
C ALA A 251 14.80 10.67 21.34
N LEU A 252 15.25 10.44 22.58
CA LEU A 252 15.15 9.16 23.29
C LEU A 252 13.70 8.74 23.60
N LEU A 253 12.85 9.69 24.00
CA LEU A 253 11.42 9.45 24.20
C LEU A 253 10.73 9.05 22.89
N LEU A 254 11.05 9.75 21.80
CA LEU A 254 10.53 9.44 20.47
C LEU A 254 10.95 8.06 20.01
N ILE A 255 12.22 7.70 20.18
CA ILE A 255 12.73 6.35 19.95
C ILE A 255 11.91 5.30 20.71
N LYS A 256 11.62 5.54 22.01
CA LYS A 256 10.84 4.61 22.83
C LYS A 256 9.41 4.49 22.35
N ILE A 257 8.78 5.60 21.95
CA ILE A 257 7.41 5.62 21.43
C ILE A 257 7.35 4.84 20.12
N ILE A 258 8.27 5.13 19.18
CA ILE A 258 8.27 4.48 17.87
C ILE A 258 8.57 2.98 18.02
N ARG A 259 9.49 2.58 18.93
CA ARG A 259 9.73 1.17 19.30
C ARG A 259 8.53 0.49 19.99
N ARG A 260 7.78 1.20 20.85
CA ARG A 260 6.58 0.64 21.49
C ARG A 260 5.43 0.50 20.51
N THR A 261 5.27 1.45 19.60
CA THR A 261 4.26 1.36 18.54
C THR A 261 4.62 0.32 17.49
N PHE A 262 5.92 0.02 17.32
CA PHE A 262 6.42 -0.89 16.28
C PHE A 262 7.61 -1.72 16.78
N LEU A 263 7.39 -3.03 16.89
CA LEU A 263 8.37 -4.06 17.29
C LEU A 263 9.63 -4.19 16.39
N VAL A 264 9.78 -3.35 15.36
CA VAL A 264 10.64 -3.61 14.19
C VAL A 264 11.46 -2.38 13.80
N LEU A 265 12.43 -1.98 14.63
CA LEU A 265 13.29 -0.83 14.34
C LEU A 265 14.75 -1.09 14.64
N VAL A 266 15.59 -0.83 13.63
CA VAL A 266 17.00 -0.50 13.86
C VAL A 266 17.12 1.01 13.81
N LEU A 267 17.48 1.56 14.95
CA LEU A 267 17.90 2.94 15.07
C LEU A 267 19.41 2.96 14.93
N VAL A 268 19.89 3.67 13.92
CA VAL A 268 21.31 4.02 13.84
C VAL A 268 21.39 5.45 14.32
N ALA A 269 21.72 5.61 15.61
CA ALA A 269 22.17 6.89 16.13
C ALA A 269 23.61 7.08 15.63
N ILE A 270 23.85 8.15 14.86
CA ILE A 270 25.19 8.67 14.57
C ILE A 270 25.40 9.83 15.53
#